data_AF-A0A699Z4X5-F1
#
_entry.id   AF-A0A699Z4X5-F1
#
_cell.length_a   1.000
_cell.length_b   1.000
_cell.length_c   1.000
_cell.angle_alpha   90.00
_cell.angle_beta   90.00
_cell.angle_gamma   90.00
#
_symmetry.space_group_name_H-M   'P 1'
#
loop_
_entity.id
_entity.type
_entity.pdbx_description
1 polymer ?
#
loop_
_entity_poly.entity_id
_entity_poly.type
_entity_poly.pdbx_seq_one_letter_code
_entity_poly.pdbx_strand_id
1 'polypeptide(L)' 'MAGALIQVCGEVVGKTGEELSLPSGFLCRPFPTTHTIASQGYLIYSLRKKLRSDLQGRSQEDIRSLRLAGEEVQETHQVP' A
#
# COMPACT_ATOMS: atom_id res chain seq x y z
N MET A 1 -4.12 -1.99 12.76
CA MET A 1 -5.28 -1.22 12.25
C MET A 1 -5.01 0.24 12.56
N ALA A 2 -4.04 0.85 11.88
CA ALA A 2 -3.67 2.24 12.12
C ALA A 2 -3.28 2.91 10.79
N GLY A 3 -4.20 2.82 9.82
CA GLY A 3 -4.12 3.63 8.60
C GLY A 3 -4.26 5.08 9.00
N ALA A 4 -3.27 5.91 8.66
CA ALA A 4 -3.35 7.33 8.94
C ALA A 4 -4.43 7.94 8.03
N LEU A 5 -5.47 8.50 8.65
CA LEU A 5 -6.51 9.26 7.97
C LEU A 5 -6.15 10.74 8.08
N ILE A 6 -5.85 11.35 6.94
CA ILE A 6 -5.50 12.78 6.87
C ILE A 6 -6.62 13.48 6.11
N GLN A 7 -7.28 14.45 6.75
CA GLN A 7 -8.20 15.35 6.07
C GLN A 7 -7.47 16.63 5.68
N VAL A 8 -7.57 17.00 4.40
CA VAL A 8 -7.07 18.28 3.90
C VAL A 8 -8.27 19.11 3.46
N CYS A 9 -8.28 20.38 3.84
CA CYS A 9 -9.26 21.37 3.42
C CYS A 9 -8.51 22.49 2.66
N GLY A 10 -8.95 22.83 1.45
CA GLY A 10 -8.26 23.77 0.57
C GLY A 10 -7.89 23.14 -0.77
N GLU A 11 -6.61 23.28 -1.17
CA GLU A 11 -6.10 22.66 -2.40
C GLU A 11 -5.97 21.15 -2.23
N VAL A 12 -6.70 20.39 -3.05
CA VAL A 12 -6.76 18.93 -3.01
C VAL A 12 -6.01 18.35 -4.20
N VAL A 13 -5.29 17.25 -3.99
CA VAL A 13 -4.41 16.61 -4.97
C VAL A 13 -4.95 15.22 -5.32
N GLY A 14 -5.06 14.95 -6.62
CA GLY A 14 -5.57 13.68 -7.14
C GLY A 14 -7.10 13.61 -7.20
N LYS A 15 -7.62 12.70 -8.03
CA LYS A 15 -9.06 12.46 -8.13
C LYS A 15 -9.50 11.44 -7.09
N THR A 16 -10.71 11.59 -6.56
CA THR A 16 -11.32 10.57 -5.69
C THR A 16 -11.27 9.19 -6.35
N GLY A 17 -10.71 8.20 -5.65
CA GLY A 17 -10.54 6.83 -6.16
C GLY A 17 -9.23 6.56 -6.90
N GLU A 18 -8.39 7.58 -7.12
CA GLU A 18 -7.07 7.42 -7.75
C GLU A 18 -6.03 6.91 -6.73
N GLU A 19 -5.39 5.78 -7.01
CA GLU A 19 -4.31 5.28 -6.15
C GLU A 19 -2.99 5.97 -6.47
N LEU A 20 -2.49 6.74 -5.50
CA LEU A 20 -1.24 7.47 -5.61
C LEU A 20 -0.15 6.65 -4.89
N SER A 21 0.78 6.10 -5.66
CA SER A 21 1.97 5.46 -5.09
C SER A 21 2.96 6.51 -4.62
N LEU A 22 3.23 6.52 -3.32
CA LEU A 22 4.18 7.41 -2.69
C LEU A 22 5.57 6.76 -2.63
N PRO A 23 6.64 7.58 -2.65
CA PRO A 23 8.00 7.11 -2.34
C PRO A 23 8.03 6.35 -1.01
N SER A 24 8.96 5.39 -0.87
CA SER A 24 9.13 4.57 0.34
C SER A 24 8.08 3.48 0.57
N GLY A 25 7.32 3.10 -0.47
CA GLY A 25 6.39 1.97 -0.41
C GLY A 25 5.12 2.30 0.38
N PHE A 26 4.57 3.50 0.18
CA PHE A 26 3.26 3.86 0.70
C PHE A 26 2.26 4.00 -0.45
N LEU A 27 1.00 3.67 -0.19
CA LEU A 27 -0.11 3.87 -1.11
C LEU A 27 -1.06 4.88 -0.48
N CYS A 28 -1.40 5.92 -1.22
CA CYS A 28 -2.35 6.94 -0.79
C CYS A 28 -3.64 6.79 -1.61
N ARG A 29 -4.78 6.75 -0.93
CA ARG A 29 -6.10 6.70 -1.57
C ARG A 29 -6.97 7.88 -1.12
N PRO A 30 -7.29 8.83 -2.00
CA PRO A 30 -8.17 9.96 -1.72
C PRO A 30 -9.65 9.52 -1.72
N PHE A 31 -10.42 9.97 -0.72
CA PHE A 31 -11.87 9.80 -0.60
C PHE A 31 -12.56 11.15 -0.26
N PRO A 32 -13.77 11.40 -0.79
CA PRO A 32 -14.39 12.71 -0.69
C PRO A 32 -14.92 12.91 0.74
N THR A 33 -14.76 14.11 1.27
CA THR A 33 -15.28 14.49 2.58
C THR A 33 -16.39 15.51 2.43
N THR A 34 -17.34 15.53 3.36
CA THR A 34 -18.42 16.52 3.35
C THR A 34 -17.96 17.73 4.14
N HIS A 35 -17.64 18.82 3.43
CA HIS A 35 -17.23 20.09 4.04
C HIS A 35 -17.75 21.26 3.19
N THR A 36 -17.91 22.43 3.81
CA THR A 36 -18.34 23.69 3.15
C THR A 36 -17.37 24.20 2.08
N ILE A 37 -16.13 23.70 2.07
CA ILE A 37 -15.09 24.06 1.10
C ILE A 37 -14.53 22.78 0.48
N ALA A 38 -13.79 22.90 -0.62
CA ALA A 38 -13.10 21.77 -1.23
C ALA A 38 -12.27 21.03 -0.15
N SER A 39 -12.62 19.77 0.09
CA SER A 39 -11.99 18.94 1.09
C SER A 39 -11.88 17.52 0.56
N GLN A 40 -10.77 16.87 0.91
CA GLN A 40 -10.47 15.51 0.52
C GLN A 40 -9.80 14.83 1.71
N GLY A 41 -10.28 13.63 2.04
CA GLY A 41 -9.60 12.74 2.97
C GLY A 41 -8.65 11.82 2.22
N TYR A 42 -7.57 11.41 2.87
CA TYR A 42 -6.60 10.46 2.33
C TYR A 42 -6.40 9.30 3.30
N LEU A 43 -6.44 8.09 2.76
CA LEU A 43 -6.04 6.87 3.45
C LEU A 43 -4.63 6.52 3.02
N ILE A 44 -3.70 6.47 3.97
CA ILE A 44 -2.33 6.04 3.72
C ILE A 44 -2.16 4.60 4.19
N TYR A 45 -1.74 3.73 3.26
CA TYR A 45 -1.38 2.34 3.51
C TYR A 45 0.13 2.17 3.37
N SER A 46 0.74 1.36 4.24
CA SER A 46 2.11 0.89 4.08
C SER A 46 2.12 -0.39 3.25
N LEU A 47 2.79 -0.36 2.10
CA LEU A 47 3.02 -1.55 1.28
C LEU A 47 4.17 -2.36 1.90
N ARG A 48 3.83 -3.52 2.44
CA ARG A 48 4.80 -4.45 3.03
C ARG A 48 4.94 -5.67 2.13
N LYS A 49 6.16 -5.93 1.66
CA LYS A 49 6.51 -7.16 0.96
C LYS A 49 6.78 -8.25 1.99
N LYS A 50 5.99 -9.31 2.00
CA LYS A 50 6.19 -10.48 2.86
C LYS A 50 6.40 -11.72 2.01
N LEU A 51 6.91 -12.79 2.61
CA LEU A 51 7.01 -14.08 1.93
C LEU A 51 5.60 -14.58 1.62
N ARG A 52 5.37 -15.03 0.37
CA ARG A 52 4.12 -15.69 -0.04
C ARG A 52 3.75 -16.79 0.94
N SER A 53 2.48 -16.87 1.29
CA SER A 53 1.92 -17.88 2.21
C SER A 53 2.27 -19.31 1.77
N ASP A 54 2.24 -19.59 0.47
CA ASP A 54 2.59 -20.89 -0.14
C ASP A 54 4.05 -21.34 0.13
N LEU A 55 4.93 -20.39 0.43
CA LEU A 55 6.36 -20.63 0.67
C LEU A 55 6.70 -20.62 2.16
N GLN A 56 5.73 -20.36 3.03
CA GLN A 56 5.93 -20.40 4.48
C GLN A 56 6.16 -21.84 4.94
N GLY A 57 7.32 -22.11 5.54
CA GLY A 57 7.74 -23.44 5.98
C GLY A 57 8.64 -24.21 5.01
N ARG A 58 8.91 -23.67 3.81
CA ARG A 58 9.95 -24.21 2.93
C ARG A 58 11.35 -23.88 3.44
N SER A 59 12.33 -24.67 3.02
CA SER A 59 13.73 -24.44 3.38
C SER A 59 14.24 -23.12 2.76
N GLN A 60 15.24 -22.51 3.39
CA GLN A 60 15.88 -21.30 2.86
C GLN A 60 16.50 -21.55 1.48
N GLU A 61 16.99 -22.77 1.24
CA GLU A 61 17.62 -23.19 -0.02
C GLU A 61 16.60 -23.25 -1.16
N ASP A 62 15.40 -23.77 -0.90
CA ASP A 62 14.31 -23.77 -1.87
C ASP A 62 13.87 -22.34 -2.21
N ILE A 63 13.67 -21.49 -1.19
CA ILE A 63 13.27 -20.08 -1.39
C ILE A 63 14.34 -19.32 -2.19
N ARG A 64 15.62 -19.59 -1.93
CA ARG A 64 16.75 -19.00 -2.67
C ARG A 64 16.76 -19.48 -4.12
N SER A 65 16.50 -20.75 -4.36
CA SER A 65 16.44 -21.33 -5.70
C SER A 65 15.29 -20.75 -6.51
N LEU A 66 14.11 -20.56 -5.91
CA LEU A 66 12.97 -19.91 -6.55
C LEU A 66 13.24 -18.43 -6.87
N ARG A 67 13.92 -17.69 -5.98
CA ARG A 67 14.39 -16.33 -6.30
C ARG A 67 15.38 -16.30 -7.45
N LEU A 68 16.32 -17.25 -7.50
CA LEU A 68 17.32 -17.36 -8.56
C LEU A 68 16.68 -17.77 -9.90
N ALA A 69 15.62 -18.58 -9.85
CA ALA A 69 14.79 -18.92 -11.00
C ALA A 69 13.95 -17.74 -11.53
N GLY A 70 13.97 -16.59 -10.83
CA GLY A 70 13.23 -15.39 -11.22
C GLY A 70 11.78 -15.38 -10.78
N GLU A 71 11.38 -16.30 -9.90
CA GLU A 71 10.01 -16.37 -9.40
C GLU A 71 9.75 -15.34 -8.29
N GLU A 72 8.58 -14.70 -8.34
CA GLU A 72 8.16 -13.75 -7.29
C GLU A 72 7.80 -14.50 -6.00
N VAL A 73 8.78 -14.59 -5.09
CA VAL A 73 8.61 -15.17 -3.76
C VAL A 73 7.93 -14.23 -2.76
N GLN A 74 7.80 -12.95 -3.11
CA GLN A 74 7.28 -11.91 -2.23
C GLN A 74 5.86 -11.50 -2.64
N GLU A 75 4.96 -11.43 -1.67
CA GLU A 75 3.60 -10.91 -1.82
C GLU A 75 3.53 -9.50 -1.24
N THR A 76 2.85 -8.59 -1.94
CA THR A 76 2.65 -7.21 -1.47
C THR A 76 1.36 -7.13 -0.68
N HIS A 77 1.46 -6.86 0.62
CA HIS A 77 0.31 -6.61 1.47
C HIS A 77 0.15 -5.12 1.76
N GLN A 78 -1.07 -4.63 1.59
CA GLN A 78 -1.47 -3.29 2.04
C GLN A 78 -1.75 -3.36 3.55
N VAL A 79 -0.95 -2.67 4.34
CA VAL A 79 -1.15 -2.56 5.79
C VAL A 79 -1.72 -1.17 6.06
N PRO A 80 -2.92 -1.05 6.67
CA PRO A 80 -3.43 0.21 7.18
C PRO A 80 -2.64 0.59 8.44
#